data_AF-A0A7X6HD41-F1
#
_entry.id   AF-A0A7X6HD41-F1
#
_cell.length_a   1.000
_cell.length_b   1.000
_cell.length_c   1.000
_cell.angle_alpha   90.00
_cell.angle_beta   90.00
_cell.angle_gamma   90.00
#
_symmetry.space_group_name_H-M   'P 1'
#
loop_
_entity.id
_entity.type
_entity.pdbx_description
1 polymer ?
#
loop_
_entity_poly.entity_id
_entity_poly.type
_entity_poly.pdbx_seq_one_letter_code
_entity_poly.pdbx_strand_id
1 'polypeptide(L)'
;MDDPTLAGTLQHVLVPRTFGRHNTGTAEFIILSVEIWTTGLVVNMQVRSAAGPQFRRPGIVVEDHLGTVYTRKGSVSLGARHLQYFEPSVPEGIRTLTIKCEDSEGIHQVLFVAVPSPRGMKGGRLKVRNMARPAIGTDTEQEAS
;
A
#
# COMPACT_ATOMS: atom_id res chain seq x y z
N MET A 1 16.93 -13.97 -20.15
CA MET A 1 15.77 -14.23 -19.27
C MET A 1 16.22 -13.70 -17.93
N ASP A 2 16.00 -12.40 -17.73
CA ASP A 2 16.50 -11.71 -16.55
C ASP A 2 15.57 -12.07 -15.40
N ASP A 3 15.98 -13.06 -14.62
CA ASP A 3 15.44 -13.26 -13.29
C ASP A 3 15.89 -12.04 -12.48
N PRO A 4 15.00 -11.10 -12.11
CA PRO A 4 15.36 -10.07 -11.16
C PRO A 4 15.51 -10.81 -9.84
N THR A 5 16.66 -11.43 -9.63
CA THR A 5 17.10 -11.87 -8.33
C THR A 5 17.10 -10.60 -7.49
N LEU A 6 16.00 -10.42 -6.75
CA LEU A 6 15.89 -9.51 -5.62
C LEU A 6 17.02 -9.92 -4.68
N ALA A 7 18.21 -9.37 -4.91
CA ALA A 7 19.38 -9.65 -4.10
C ALA A 7 19.16 -8.94 -2.76
N GLY A 8 18.43 -9.57 -1.86
CA GLY A 8 18.05 -8.99 -0.58
C GLY A 8 17.47 -10.03 0.37
N THR A 9 17.41 -9.70 1.65
CA THR A 9 16.84 -10.56 2.68
C THR A 9 15.39 -10.17 2.93
N LEU A 10 14.47 -11.14 2.93
CA LEU A 10 13.09 -10.92 3.32
C LEU A 10 13.02 -10.53 4.81
N GLN A 11 12.45 -9.37 5.11
CA GLN A 11 12.30 -8.84 6.47
C GLN A 11 10.92 -9.16 7.04
N HIS A 12 9.85 -8.93 6.25
CA HIS A 12 8.47 -9.11 6.70
C HIS A 12 7.56 -9.58 5.56
N VAL A 13 6.56 -10.38 5.90
CA VAL A 13 5.42 -10.68 5.01
C VAL A 13 4.16 -10.15 5.68
N LEU A 14 3.52 -9.18 5.03
CA LEU A 14 2.29 -8.56 5.48
C LEU A 14 1.12 -9.19 4.73
N VAL A 15 0.25 -9.87 5.47
CA VAL A 15 -0.95 -10.48 4.92
C VAL A 15 -2.15 -9.58 5.22
N PRO A 16 -2.98 -9.22 4.22
CA PRO A 16 -4.22 -8.49 4.46
C PRO A 16 -5.09 -9.22 5.49
N ARG A 17 -5.66 -8.49 6.44
CA ARG A 17 -6.63 -9.09 7.39
C ARG A 17 -7.94 -9.50 6.71
N THR A 18 -8.24 -8.88 5.57
CA THR A 18 -9.41 -9.15 4.74
C THR A 18 -8.95 -9.32 3.31
N PHE A 19 -9.31 -10.43 2.68
CA PHE A 19 -9.10 -10.64 1.25
C PHE A 19 -10.19 -9.92 0.46
N GLY A 20 -9.92 -8.67 0.11
CA GLY A 20 -10.78 -7.88 -0.77
C GLY A 20 -10.59 -8.29 -2.23
N ARG A 21 -11.70 -8.42 -2.96
CA ARG A 21 -11.69 -8.55 -4.42
C ARG A 21 -11.83 -7.17 -5.02
N HIS A 22 -10.88 -6.81 -5.87
CA HIS A 22 -10.78 -5.50 -6.48
C HIS A 22 -10.97 -5.62 -7.98
N ASN A 23 -11.83 -4.77 -8.51
CA ASN A 23 -12.19 -4.74 -9.92
C ASN A 23 -11.70 -3.44 -10.52
N THR A 24 -10.91 -3.56 -11.57
CA THR A 24 -10.71 -2.49 -12.54
C THR A 24 -11.64 -2.75 -13.72
N GLY A 25 -11.81 -1.78 -14.61
CA GLY A 25 -12.53 -2.00 -15.86
C GLY A 25 -11.96 -3.12 -16.75
N THR A 26 -10.75 -3.61 -16.47
CA THR A 26 -10.02 -4.56 -17.34
C THR A 26 -9.49 -5.81 -16.63
N ALA A 27 -9.49 -5.84 -15.29
CA ALA A 27 -8.99 -6.96 -14.52
C ALA A 27 -9.62 -7.01 -13.13
N GLU A 28 -9.63 -8.21 -12.59
CA GLU A 28 -10.07 -8.46 -11.24
C GLU A 28 -8.95 -9.15 -10.48
N PHE A 29 -8.66 -8.65 -9.29
CA PHE A 29 -7.53 -9.12 -8.52
C PHE A 29 -7.76 -9.09 -7.02
N ILE A 30 -6.93 -9.85 -6.32
CA ILE A 30 -6.88 -9.92 -4.85
C ILE A 30 -5.42 -9.72 -4.46
N ILE A 31 -5.14 -8.78 -3.56
CA ILE A 31 -3.83 -8.69 -2.92
C ILE A 31 -3.72 -9.86 -1.94
N LEU A 32 -2.69 -10.71 -2.07
CA LEU A 32 -2.46 -11.81 -1.13
C LEU A 32 -1.41 -11.46 -0.07
N SER A 33 -0.37 -10.71 -0.44
CA SER A 33 0.66 -10.27 0.50
C SER A 33 1.42 -9.05 -0.01
N VAL A 34 2.04 -8.35 0.94
CA VAL A 34 3.14 -7.41 0.69
C VAL A 34 4.37 -7.95 1.39
N GLU A 35 5.44 -8.12 0.66
CA GLU A 35 6.72 -8.61 1.18
C GLU A 35 7.69 -7.43 1.25
N ILE A 36 8.29 -7.22 2.42
CA ILE A 36 9.31 -6.21 2.65
C ILE A 36 10.67 -6.90 2.60
N TRP A 37 11.49 -6.51 1.64
CA TRP A 37 12.85 -7.02 1.42
C TRP A 37 13.86 -5.92 1.72
N THR A 38 15.11 -6.24 2.04
CA THR A 38 16.14 -5.20 2.28
C THR A 38 16.36 -4.27 1.08
N THR A 39 16.05 -4.72 -0.13
CA THR A 39 16.22 -3.95 -1.38
C THR A 39 14.95 -3.26 -1.87
N GLY A 40 13.77 -3.68 -1.42
CA GLY A 40 12.52 -3.11 -1.92
C GLY A 40 11.28 -3.80 -1.37
N LEU A 41 10.19 -3.67 -2.12
CA LEU A 41 8.88 -4.22 -1.79
C LEU A 41 8.36 -5.09 -2.92
N VAL A 42 7.69 -6.18 -2.58
CA VAL A 42 6.96 -7.00 -3.55
C VAL A 42 5.50 -7.07 -3.14
N VAL A 43 4.62 -6.66 -4.04
CA VAL A 43 3.17 -6.87 -3.87
C VAL A 43 2.76 -8.09 -4.67
N ASN A 44 2.22 -9.08 -3.99
CA ASN A 44 1.88 -10.36 -4.55
C ASN A 44 0.36 -10.52 -4.70
N MET A 45 -0.11 -10.67 -5.93
CA MET A 45 -1.51 -10.57 -6.30
C MET A 45 -1.98 -11.83 -7.02
N GLN A 46 -3.23 -12.19 -6.80
CA GLN A 46 -3.90 -13.16 -7.66
C GLN A 46 -4.78 -12.37 -8.62
N VAL A 47 -4.58 -12.57 -9.92
CA VAL A 47 -5.36 -11.89 -10.95
C VAL A 47 -6.23 -12.93 -11.65
N ARG A 48 -7.54 -12.72 -11.64
CA ARG A 48 -8.46 -13.42 -12.51
C ARG A 48 -8.42 -12.73 -13.87
N SER A 49 -8.00 -13.47 -14.89
CA SER A 49 -8.11 -13.01 -16.27
C SER A 49 -9.58 -12.80 -16.58
N ALA A 50 -9.98 -11.56 -16.89
CA ALA A 50 -11.19 -11.36 -17.67
C ALA A 50 -10.88 -11.91 -19.07
N ALA A 51 -11.51 -13.03 -19.44
CA ALA A 51 -11.34 -13.62 -20.75
C ALA A 51 -11.72 -12.57 -21.81
N GLY A 52 -10.73 -11.98 -22.48
CA GLY A 52 -10.97 -10.99 -23.52
C GLY A 52 -9.72 -10.24 -23.97
N PRO A 53 -9.74 -9.66 -25.18
CA PRO A 53 -8.62 -8.92 -25.77
C PRO A 53 -8.29 -7.61 -25.06
N GLN A 54 -9.08 -7.19 -24.07
CA GLN A 54 -8.91 -5.94 -23.33
C GLN A 54 -8.26 -6.13 -21.94
N PHE A 55 -7.89 -7.35 -21.57
CA PHE A 55 -7.27 -7.60 -20.27
C PHE A 55 -5.96 -6.81 -20.13
N ARG A 56 -5.92 -5.90 -19.17
CA ARG A 56 -4.68 -5.24 -18.71
C ARG A 56 -4.45 -5.61 -17.26
N ARG A 57 -3.20 -5.93 -16.93
CA ARG A 57 -2.83 -6.21 -15.54
C ARG A 57 -3.02 -4.94 -14.71
N PRO A 58 -3.57 -5.04 -13.48
CA PRO A 58 -3.81 -3.87 -12.66
C PRO A 58 -2.50 -3.15 -12.37
N GLY A 59 -2.44 -1.86 -12.65
CA GLY A 59 -1.41 -0.98 -12.11
C GLY A 59 -1.71 -0.77 -10.63
N ILE A 60 -0.70 -0.85 -9.77
CA ILE A 60 -0.85 -0.45 -8.38
C ILE A 60 0.21 0.56 -8.00
N VAL A 61 -0.16 1.42 -7.06
CA VAL A 61 0.70 2.40 -6.40
C VAL A 61 0.80 2.00 -4.94
N VAL A 62 2.01 2.05 -4.39
CA VAL A 62 2.26 1.82 -2.97
C VAL A 62 2.69 3.13 -2.35
N GLU A 63 2.04 3.50 -1.24
CA GLU A 63 2.29 4.73 -0.50
C GLU A 63 2.36 4.42 0.99
N ASP A 64 3.23 5.07 1.74
CA ASP A 64 3.21 4.96 3.20
C ASP A 64 2.39 6.06 3.89
N HIS A 65 2.20 5.94 5.20
CA HIS A 65 1.47 6.93 5.99
C HIS A 65 2.08 8.35 6.03
N LEU A 66 3.31 8.54 5.51
CA LEU A 66 3.93 9.86 5.38
C LEU A 66 3.71 10.46 3.99
N GLY A 67 3.01 9.75 3.09
CA GLY A 67 2.77 10.16 1.71
C GLY A 67 3.92 9.82 0.75
N THR A 68 4.90 9.04 1.18
CA THR A 68 6.00 8.63 0.28
C THR A 68 5.49 7.56 -0.67
N VAL A 69 5.62 7.81 -1.97
CA VAL A 69 5.21 6.90 -3.04
C VAL A 69 6.40 6.06 -3.50
N TYR A 70 6.24 4.75 -3.49
CA TYR A 70 7.27 3.79 -3.89
C TYR A 70 7.21 3.59 -5.41
N THR A 71 8.38 3.55 -6.06
CA THR A 71 8.48 3.51 -7.52
C THR A 71 8.44 2.07 -8.00
N ARG A 72 7.48 1.73 -8.87
CA ARG A 72 7.44 0.42 -9.53
C ARG A 72 8.63 0.26 -10.47
N LYS A 73 9.42 -0.79 -10.26
CA LYS A 73 10.59 -1.10 -11.08
C LYS A 73 10.37 -2.26 -12.03
N GLY A 74 9.49 -3.19 -11.68
CA GLY A 74 9.24 -4.37 -12.51
C GLY A 74 8.01 -5.14 -12.10
N SER A 75 7.68 -6.15 -12.90
CA SER A 75 6.60 -7.09 -12.60
C SER A 75 6.86 -8.44 -13.25
N VAL A 76 6.36 -9.51 -12.63
CA VAL A 76 6.43 -10.88 -13.17
C VAL A 76 5.07 -11.55 -13.02
N SER A 77 4.74 -12.44 -13.96
CA SER A 77 3.50 -13.23 -13.91
C SER A 77 3.83 -14.71 -13.92
N LEU A 78 3.24 -15.45 -12.98
CA LEU A 78 3.43 -16.88 -12.78
C LEU A 78 2.05 -17.54 -12.71
N GLY A 79 1.53 -17.95 -13.87
CA GLY A 79 0.14 -18.38 -13.99
C GLY A 79 -0.84 -17.26 -13.61
N ALA A 80 -1.72 -17.52 -12.63
CA ALA A 80 -2.66 -16.53 -12.09
C ALA A 80 -2.03 -15.59 -11.05
N ARG A 81 -0.76 -15.79 -10.68
CA ARG A 81 -0.03 -14.91 -9.77
C ARG A 81 0.62 -13.78 -10.54
N HIS A 82 0.54 -12.58 -9.99
CA HIS A 82 1.19 -11.41 -10.52
C HIS A 82 1.91 -10.68 -9.38
N LEU A 83 3.21 -10.46 -9.56
CA LEU A 83 4.06 -9.79 -8.60
C LEU A 83 4.50 -8.45 -9.18
N GLN A 84 4.45 -7.40 -8.38
CA GLN A 84 5.02 -6.09 -8.74
C GLN A 84 6.07 -5.69 -7.73
N TYR A 85 7.21 -5.23 -8.23
CA TYR A 85 8.39 -4.84 -7.46
C TYR A 85 8.51 -3.33 -7.38
N PHE A 86 8.81 -2.81 -6.19
CA PHE A 86 8.95 -1.38 -5.89
C PHE A 86 10.24 -1.08 -5.13
N GLU A 87 10.78 0.11 -5.39
CA GLU A 87 11.93 0.67 -4.68
C GLU A 87 11.64 2.10 -4.18
N PRO A 88 12.32 2.55 -3.10
CA PRO A 88 13.25 1.77 -2.25
C PRO A 88 12.51 0.77 -1.33
N SER A 89 13.22 0.12 -0.41
CA SER A 89 12.54 -0.61 0.69
C SER A 89 11.88 0.35 1.69
N VAL A 90 11.06 -0.20 2.59
CA VAL A 90 10.34 0.54 3.63
C VAL A 90 11.31 1.04 4.70
N PRO A 91 11.41 2.37 4.92
CA PRO A 91 12.25 2.92 5.97
C PRO A 91 11.82 2.50 7.39
N GLU A 92 12.75 2.55 8.35
CA GLU A 92 12.41 2.39 9.77
C GLU A 92 11.40 3.47 10.19
N GLY A 93 10.41 3.09 11.00
CA GLY A 93 9.41 4.00 11.53
C GLY A 93 8.12 4.09 10.71
N ILE A 94 8.09 3.50 9.50
CA ILE A 94 6.85 3.36 8.75
C ILE A 94 5.88 2.42 9.46
N ARG A 95 4.62 2.86 9.58
CA ARG A 95 3.57 2.16 10.35
C ARG A 95 2.52 1.49 9.48
N THR A 96 2.26 2.05 8.31
CA THR A 96 1.31 1.47 7.37
C THR A 96 1.78 1.69 5.94
N LEU A 97 1.39 0.74 5.09
CA LEU A 97 1.42 0.88 3.64
C LEU A 97 -0.03 0.88 3.12
N THR A 98 -0.30 1.78 2.20
CA THR A 98 -1.54 1.89 1.45
C THR A 98 -1.24 1.45 0.02
N ILE A 99 -1.99 0.45 -0.44
CA ILE A 99 -1.99 0.04 -1.85
C ILE A 99 -3.19 0.71 -2.50
N LYS A 100 -2.93 1.38 -3.62
CA LYS A 100 -3.93 1.98 -4.49
C LYS A 100 -3.87 1.28 -5.84
N CYS A 101 -5.01 1.14 -6.50
CA CYS A 101 -5.07 0.71 -7.89
C CYS A 101 -5.05 1.95 -8.78
N GLU A 102 -4.39 1.84 -9.92
CA GLU A 102 -4.38 2.82 -10.99
C GLU A 102 -4.99 2.18 -12.25
N ASP A 103 -6.11 2.71 -12.71
CA ASP A 103 -6.79 2.29 -13.95
C ASP A 103 -7.34 3.48 -14.74
N SER A 104 -8.20 3.22 -15.73
CA SER A 104 -8.78 4.26 -16.59
C SER A 104 -9.66 5.27 -15.84
N GLU A 105 -10.17 4.90 -14.66
CA GLU A 105 -11.02 5.76 -13.84
C GLU A 105 -10.21 6.59 -12.83
N GLY A 106 -8.90 6.34 -12.73
CA GLY A 106 -7.98 7.05 -11.86
C GLY A 106 -7.39 6.18 -10.75
N ILE A 107 -7.00 6.83 -9.65
CA ILE A 107 -6.33 6.19 -8.51
C ILE A 107 -7.32 5.99 -7.36
N HIS A 108 -7.51 4.75 -6.91
CA HIS A 108 -8.40 4.43 -5.79
C HIS A 108 -7.77 3.47 -4.78
N GLN A 109 -8.12 3.61 -3.51
CA GLN A 109 -7.55 2.80 -2.43
C GLN A 109 -8.09 1.36 -2.47
N VAL A 110 -7.17 0.41 -2.35
CA VAL A 110 -7.43 -1.04 -2.40
C VAL A 110 -7.26 -1.66 -1.03
N LEU A 111 -6.14 -1.35 -0.37
CA LEU A 111 -5.75 -2.00 0.87
C LEU A 111 -4.92 -1.06 1.73
N PHE A 112 -5.04 -1.20 3.04
CA PHE A 112 -4.05 -0.72 4.00
C PHE A 112 -3.52 -1.91 4.79
N VAL A 113 -2.21 -1.95 5.03
CA VAL A 113 -1.55 -2.96 5.87
C VAL A 113 -0.70 -2.29 6.92
N ALA A 114 -0.72 -2.86 8.13
CA ALA A 114 0.17 -2.42 9.21
C ALA A 114 1.57 -2.98 8.98
N VAL A 115 2.58 -2.12 9.12
CA VAL A 115 3.99 -2.48 9.08
C VAL A 115 4.46 -2.72 10.52
N PRO A 116 4.98 -3.92 10.85
CA PRO A 116 5.55 -4.19 12.17
C PRO A 116 6.73 -3.26 12.45
N SER A 117 6.80 -2.72 13.67
CA SER A 117 7.99 -2.01 14.11
C SER A 117 9.12 -3.03 14.38
N PRO A 118 10.35 -2.81 13.88
CA PRO A 118 11.49 -3.72 14.12
C PRO A 118 11.81 -3.84 15.61
N ARG A 119 11.57 -2.77 16.37
CA ARG A 119 11.53 -2.81 17.83
C ARG A 119 10.17 -3.34 18.20
N GLY A 120 10.01 -4.66 18.22
CA GLY A 120 8.80 -5.32 18.69
C GLY A 120 8.28 -4.54 19.88
N MET A 121 7.07 -3.96 19.75
CA MET A 121 6.54 -3.04 20.74
C MET A 121 6.61 -3.73 22.10
N LYS A 122 7.62 -3.40 22.93
CA LYS A 122 7.63 -3.72 24.35
C LYS A 122 6.54 -2.87 24.97
N GLY A 123 5.27 -3.28 24.80
CA GLY A 123 4.07 -2.75 25.45
C GLY A 123 4.14 -1.26 25.81
N GLY A 124 4.60 -0.42 24.89
CA GLY A 124 4.83 0.99 25.17
C GLY A 124 3.47 1.64 25.28
N ARG A 125 3.04 1.96 26.51
CA ARG A 125 1.76 2.63 26.75
C ARG A 125 1.73 3.90 25.91
N LEU A 126 0.73 4.03 25.03
CA LEU A 126 0.53 5.22 24.21
C LEU A 126 0.45 6.43 25.15
N LYS A 127 1.52 7.24 25.20
CA LYS A 127 1.50 8.52 25.91
C LYS A 127 0.79 9.52 25.00
N VAL A 128 -0.54 9.56 25.05
CA VAL A 128 -1.32 10.63 24.44
C VAL A 128 -0.99 11.90 25.23
N ARG A 129 -0.08 12.74 24.74
CA ARG A 129 0.01 14.11 25.21
C ARG A 129 -1.07 14.89 24.46
N ASN A 130 -1.97 15.49 25.24
CA ASN A 130 -3.09 16.35 24.84
C ASN A 130 -3.08 16.75 23.36
N MET A 131 -3.89 16.07 22.55
CA MET A 131 -4.39 16.68 21.31
C MET A 131 -5.29 17.84 21.76
N ALA A 132 -4.70 19.03 21.88
CA ALA A 132 -5.49 20.23 22.09
C ALA A 132 -6.45 20.34 20.91
N ARG A 133 -7.77 20.30 21.20
CA ARG A 133 -8.78 20.70 20.23
C ARG A 133 -8.45 22.12 19.77
N PRO A 134 -8.44 22.43 18.47
CA PRO A 134 -8.44 23.82 18.05
C PRO A 134 -9.69 24.47 18.65
N ALA A 135 -9.50 25.58 19.36
CA ALA A 135 -10.61 26.36 19.88
C ALA A 135 -11.43 26.86 18.69
N ILE A 136 -12.70 26.47 18.65
CA ILE A 136 -13.68 27.06 17.73
C ILE A 136 -13.85 28.51 18.21
N GLY A 137 -13.28 29.46 17.47
CA GLY A 137 -13.55 30.87 17.67
C GLY A 137 -15.02 31.14 17.40
N THR A 138 -15.76 31.53 18.44
CA THR A 138 -17.06 32.17 18.28
C THR A 138 -16.79 33.66 18.07
N ASP A 139 -16.64 34.08 16.83
CA ASP A 139 -16.75 35.49 16.49
C ASP A 139 -18.24 35.84 16.51
N THR A 140 -18.62 36.46 17.62
CA THR A 140 -19.92 37.13 17.79
C THR A 140 -20.00 38.26 16.77
N GLU A 141 -21.00 38.19 15.90
CA GLU A 141 -21.48 39.34 15.13
C GLU A 141 -21.79 40.50 16.10
N GLN A 142 -21.21 41.67 15.86
CA GLN A 142 -21.71 42.92 16.43
C GLN A 142 -21.74 44.03 15.38
N GLU A 143 -22.97 44.23 14.93
CA GLU A 143 -23.66 45.45 14.51
C GLU A 143 -22.95 46.51 13.65
N ALA A 144 -23.57 46.68 12.48
CA ALA A 144 -23.54 47.88 11.67
C ALA A 144 -23.98 49.12 12.46
N SER A 145 -23.27 50.23 12.23
CA SER A 145 -23.86 51.56 12.21
C SER A 145 -23.10 52.47 11.25
#